data_AF-A0A857J9D1-F1
#
_entry.id   AF-A0A857J9D1-F1
#
_cell.length_a   1.000
_cell.length_b   1.000
_cell.length_c   1.000
_cell.angle_alpha   90.00
_cell.angle_beta   90.00
_cell.angle_gamma   90.00
#
_symmetry.space_group_name_H-M   'P 1'
#
loop_
_entity.id
_entity.type
_entity.pdbx_description
1 polymer ?
#
loop_
_entity_poly.entity_id
_entity_poly.type
_entity_poly.pdbx_seq_one_letter_code
_entity_poly.pdbx_strand_id
1 'polypeptide(L)'
;MVRTLPALAALSLAAATLLGACAAGPDYRPPVVETPQAFRETPGWARAQPADAELRGDWWTLFRDPVLDRLQARVDVDNRSLRAAMARYRQARAQIRIAEAAGAPQVGVGLNASRARVSNNVLGRSLAGRTTNDFILPVSVSWEPDLWGRIARGEEAAAAGAQASAADVETVRLAMHADLASSYFLVRTLDSESRLLEATVQAYRKALAITQERQRIGIASGVDISLARSQLDGARAQLADIALQRGAAEHAIATLIGVPASSYTLAPAADASRPGRSAIAAPPDIPVGLPSQLLQRRPDVAAAERRAAAANAQIGVAEASMFPALTLGGSGGVESAALSQLLSAPSRFWALGPALAGVIFDGGARQARTAQAQAGYDASVEDYRHSTLVAFQEVEDELQALRVLRQEALVQDRVVHASDQALALLTRRYGLGVVPYTDVVLAQTTALNNERLAVGLARRRLLASVLLVKALGGGWDRQAPAAG
;
A
#
# COMPACT_ATOMS: atom_id res chain seq x y z
N MET A 1 -68.29 -6.13 24.10
CA MET A 1 -67.59 -5.84 22.83
C MET A 1 -66.09 -5.74 23.09
N VAL A 2 -65.38 -6.85 23.28
CA VAL A 2 -63.90 -6.86 23.44
C VAL A 2 -63.41 -8.22 22.92
N ARG A 3 -63.06 -8.34 21.63
CA ARG A 3 -62.50 -9.57 21.07
C ARG A 3 -61.83 -9.40 19.68
N THR A 4 -61.05 -8.32 19.50
CA THR A 4 -60.27 -8.12 18.24
C THR A 4 -58.79 -7.76 18.47
N LEU A 5 -58.36 -7.55 19.71
CA LEU A 5 -56.99 -7.15 20.06
C LEU A 5 -55.88 -8.19 19.73
N PRO A 6 -56.05 -9.52 19.90
CA PRO A 6 -54.95 -10.45 19.64
C PRO A 6 -54.69 -10.68 18.13
N ALA A 7 -55.72 -10.51 17.29
CA ALA A 7 -55.60 -10.66 15.84
C ALA A 7 -54.84 -9.48 15.20
N LEU A 8 -55.06 -8.26 15.70
CA LEU A 8 -54.32 -7.07 15.25
C LEU A 8 -52.85 -7.14 15.64
N ALA A 9 -52.52 -7.62 16.84
CA ALA A 9 -51.14 -7.78 17.31
C ALA A 9 -50.36 -8.83 16.50
N ALA A 10 -51.00 -9.97 16.17
CA ALA A 10 -50.39 -11.01 15.33
C ALA A 10 -50.21 -10.55 13.88
N LEU A 11 -51.14 -9.76 13.34
CA LEU A 11 -51.03 -9.18 11.99
C LEU A 11 -49.91 -8.13 11.92
N SER A 12 -49.74 -7.30 12.96
CA SER A 12 -48.63 -6.34 13.04
C SER A 12 -47.27 -7.01 13.20
N LEU A 13 -47.19 -8.15 13.91
CA LEU A 13 -45.94 -8.90 14.07
C LEU A 13 -45.54 -9.62 12.77
N ALA A 14 -46.52 -10.19 12.06
CA ALA A 14 -46.30 -10.82 10.74
C ALA A 14 -45.95 -9.80 9.65
N ALA A 15 -46.58 -8.62 9.67
CA ALA A 15 -46.25 -7.51 8.76
C ALA A 15 -44.85 -6.95 9.06
N ALA A 16 -44.44 -6.84 10.33
CA ALA A 16 -43.10 -6.42 10.72
C ALA A 16 -42.02 -7.41 10.26
N THR A 17 -42.29 -8.72 10.25
CA THR A 17 -41.35 -9.73 9.73
C THR A 17 -41.28 -9.77 8.19
N LEU A 18 -42.35 -9.41 7.49
CA LEU A 18 -42.38 -9.35 6.02
C LEU A 18 -41.72 -8.07 5.45
N LEU A 19 -41.70 -6.97 6.23
CA LEU A 19 -41.04 -5.72 5.85
C LEU A 19 -39.50 -5.78 5.94
N GLY A 20 -38.93 -6.75 6.65
CA GLY A 20 -37.48 -6.91 6.79
C GLY A 20 -36.77 -7.58 5.61
N ALA A 21 -37.50 -7.98 4.55
CA ALA A 21 -36.99 -8.81 3.46
C ALA A 21 -36.72 -8.05 2.14
N CYS A 22 -36.84 -6.72 2.11
CA CYS A 22 -36.72 -5.92 0.87
C CYS A 22 -35.60 -4.88 0.95
N ALA A 23 -34.35 -5.31 1.15
CA ALA A 23 -33.20 -4.46 0.85
C ALA A 23 -33.08 -4.30 -0.68
N ALA A 24 -33.12 -3.08 -1.19
CA ALA A 24 -32.91 -2.80 -2.61
C ALA A 24 -31.46 -3.05 -3.03
N GLY A 25 -31.23 -3.33 -4.31
CA GLY A 25 -29.91 -3.60 -4.87
C GLY A 25 -29.49 -5.07 -4.85
N PRO A 26 -28.52 -5.44 -5.71
CA PRO A 26 -27.97 -6.78 -5.80
C PRO A 26 -27.09 -7.12 -4.59
N ASP A 27 -27.13 -8.37 -4.15
CA ASP A 27 -26.18 -8.89 -3.17
C ASP A 27 -24.81 -9.11 -3.82
N TYR A 28 -23.76 -8.73 -3.10
CA TYR A 28 -22.40 -8.85 -3.61
C TYR A 28 -22.01 -10.32 -3.81
N ARG A 29 -21.46 -10.61 -5.00
CA ARG A 29 -20.79 -11.87 -5.31
C ARG A 29 -19.39 -11.54 -5.84
N PRO A 30 -18.32 -12.15 -5.29
CA PRO A 30 -16.98 -11.94 -5.79
C PRO A 30 -16.90 -12.20 -7.30
N PRO A 31 -16.40 -11.23 -8.11
CA PRO A 31 -16.22 -11.44 -9.53
C PRO A 31 -15.30 -12.64 -9.80
N VAL A 32 -15.69 -13.49 -10.75
CA VAL A 32 -14.84 -14.60 -11.19
C VAL A 32 -13.65 -14.02 -11.96
N VAL A 33 -12.44 -14.42 -11.57
CA VAL A 33 -11.20 -14.12 -12.29
C VAL A 33 -10.61 -15.44 -12.76
N GLU A 34 -10.25 -15.52 -14.04
CA GLU A 34 -9.56 -16.70 -14.56
C GLU A 34 -8.14 -16.75 -14.01
N THR A 35 -7.82 -17.81 -13.25
CA THR A 35 -6.48 -18.02 -12.69
C THR A 35 -5.78 -19.18 -13.38
N PRO A 36 -4.49 -19.04 -13.76
CA PRO A 36 -3.72 -20.17 -14.25
C PRO A 36 -3.57 -21.24 -13.16
N GLN A 37 -3.47 -22.51 -13.56
CA GLN A 37 -3.32 -23.63 -12.62
C GLN A 37 -1.91 -23.71 -12.01
N ALA A 38 -0.89 -23.21 -12.72
CA ALA A 38 0.50 -23.21 -12.29
C ALA A 38 1.25 -22.03 -12.91
N PHE A 39 2.32 -21.59 -12.25
CA PHE A 39 3.28 -20.64 -12.82
C PHE A 39 4.15 -21.34 -13.86
N ARG A 40 4.44 -20.66 -14.97
CA ARG A 40 5.31 -21.17 -16.05
C ARG A 40 6.71 -21.47 -15.54
N GLU A 41 7.23 -20.63 -14.65
CA GLU A 41 8.60 -20.72 -14.15
C GLU A 41 8.80 -21.78 -13.05
N THR A 42 7.73 -22.47 -12.63
CA THR A 42 7.78 -23.58 -11.66
C THR A 42 7.45 -24.90 -12.36
N PRO A 43 8.41 -25.58 -13.02
CA PRO A 43 8.15 -26.82 -13.73
C PRO A 43 7.88 -27.98 -12.76
N GLY A 44 6.65 -28.51 -12.78
CA GLY A 44 6.26 -29.71 -12.06
C GLY A 44 4.90 -29.58 -11.37
N TRP A 45 4.08 -30.62 -11.44
CA TRP A 45 2.87 -30.73 -10.63
C TRP A 45 3.31 -30.99 -9.18
N ALA A 46 3.57 -29.93 -8.41
CA ALA A 46 3.82 -30.05 -6.98
C ALA A 46 2.47 -30.15 -6.26
N ARG A 47 2.22 -31.29 -5.61
CA ARG A 47 1.11 -31.43 -4.64
C ARG A 47 1.28 -30.30 -3.62
N ALA A 48 0.25 -29.47 -3.42
CA ALA A 48 0.30 -28.35 -2.49
C ALA A 48 0.88 -28.80 -1.14
N GLN A 49 2.14 -28.46 -0.87
CA GLN A 49 2.75 -28.62 0.43
C GLN A 49 2.57 -27.27 1.12
N PRO A 50 1.84 -27.20 2.24
CA PRO A 50 1.66 -25.96 2.98
C PRO A 50 2.98 -25.60 3.68
N ALA A 51 3.94 -25.06 2.93
CA ALA A 51 5.09 -24.32 3.45
C ALA A 51 4.73 -22.83 3.66
N ASP A 52 3.46 -22.50 3.47
CA ASP A 52 2.85 -21.18 3.65
C ASP A 52 3.07 -20.57 5.04
N ALA A 53 3.43 -21.38 6.03
CA ALA A 53 3.78 -20.90 7.37
C ALA A 53 5.16 -20.24 7.43
N GLU A 54 6.08 -20.51 6.49
CA GLU A 54 7.46 -20.01 6.54
C GLU A 54 7.58 -18.54 6.10
N LEU A 55 6.71 -18.07 5.22
CA LEU A 55 6.61 -16.66 4.82
C LEU A 55 5.72 -15.82 5.76
N ARG A 56 5.04 -16.46 6.73
CA ARG A 56 4.22 -15.76 7.73
C ARG A 56 5.10 -15.10 8.79
N GLY A 57 5.02 -13.78 8.88
CA GLY A 57 5.76 -12.97 9.85
C GLY A 57 6.93 -12.20 9.22
N ASP A 58 8.05 -12.15 9.94
CA ASP A 58 9.23 -11.36 9.61
C ASP A 58 10.06 -12.02 8.47
N TRP A 59 9.52 -12.09 7.26
CA TRP A 59 10.12 -12.78 6.10
C TRP A 59 11.59 -12.45 5.84
N TRP A 60 12.05 -11.26 6.25
CA TRP A 60 13.43 -10.83 6.11
C TRP A 60 14.42 -11.66 6.94
N THR A 61 13.96 -12.38 7.98
CA THR A 61 14.82 -13.28 8.76
C THR A 61 15.36 -14.44 7.93
N LEU A 62 14.74 -14.76 6.79
CA LEU A 62 15.23 -15.75 5.83
C LEU A 62 16.61 -15.38 5.26
N PHE A 63 16.95 -14.09 5.21
CA PHE A 63 18.26 -13.61 4.77
C PHE A 63 19.35 -13.76 5.85
N ARG A 64 18.98 -14.11 7.08
CA ARG A 64 19.89 -14.36 8.22
C ARG A 64 20.85 -13.22 8.50
N ASP A 65 20.35 -11.98 8.43
CA ASP A 65 21.14 -10.77 8.69
C ASP A 65 20.57 -10.00 9.90
N PRO A 66 21.22 -10.05 11.07
CA PRO A 66 20.71 -9.42 12.30
C PRO A 66 20.75 -7.88 12.25
N VAL A 67 21.46 -7.27 11.30
CA VAL A 67 21.39 -5.82 11.07
C VAL A 67 20.13 -5.50 10.28
N LEU A 68 19.81 -6.29 9.25
CA LEU A 68 18.55 -6.16 8.51
C LEU A 68 17.34 -6.34 9.43
N ASP A 69 17.33 -7.38 10.27
CA ASP A 69 16.22 -7.66 11.19
C ASP A 69 15.91 -6.47 12.10
N ARG A 70 16.95 -5.84 12.66
CA ARG A 70 16.81 -4.66 13.52
C ARG A 70 16.29 -3.44 12.77
N LEU A 71 16.69 -3.24 11.52
CA LEU A 71 16.19 -2.14 10.70
C LEU A 71 14.72 -2.36 10.30
N GLN A 72 14.37 -3.59 9.94
CA GLN A 72 13.01 -3.96 9.53
C GLN A 72 12.01 -3.78 10.68
N ALA A 73 12.37 -4.20 11.89
CA ALA A 73 11.55 -3.97 13.08
C ALA A 73 11.23 -2.49 13.36
N ARG A 74 12.09 -1.56 12.92
CA ARG A 74 11.85 -0.12 13.09
C ARG A 74 10.85 0.45 12.09
N VAL A 75 10.66 -0.18 10.93
CA VAL A 75 9.70 0.28 9.90
C VAL A 75 8.29 0.32 10.49
N ASP A 76 7.89 -0.72 11.21
CA ASP A 76 6.55 -0.82 11.80
C ASP A 76 6.25 0.27 12.84
N VAL A 77 7.28 0.80 13.49
CA VAL A 77 7.15 1.76 14.60
C VAL A 77 7.29 3.20 14.11
N ASP A 78 8.33 3.48 13.32
CA ASP A 78 8.78 4.84 13.04
C ASP A 78 8.38 5.35 11.63
N ASN A 79 7.98 4.47 10.71
CA ASN A 79 7.72 4.85 9.32
C ASN A 79 6.50 5.77 9.17
N ARG A 80 6.70 6.92 8.51
CA ARG A 80 5.67 7.96 8.38
C ARG A 80 4.58 7.61 7.35
N SER A 81 4.92 6.87 6.30
CA SER A 81 3.94 6.41 5.30
C SER A 81 2.99 5.38 5.90
N LEU A 82 3.50 4.45 6.71
CA LEU A 82 2.67 3.48 7.43
C LEU A 82 1.75 4.16 8.44
N ARG A 83 2.25 5.13 9.22
CA ARG A 83 1.42 5.93 10.14
C ARG A 83 0.31 6.70 9.41
N ALA A 84 0.58 7.23 8.22
CA ALA A 84 -0.44 7.88 7.40
C ALA A 84 -1.50 6.87 6.91
N ALA A 85 -1.10 5.68 6.49
CA ALA A 85 -2.03 4.61 6.11
C ALA A 85 -2.92 4.19 7.29
N MET A 86 -2.36 4.01 8.49
CA MET A 86 -3.13 3.73 9.71
C MET A 86 -4.13 4.83 10.05
N ALA A 87 -3.78 6.11 9.82
CA ALA A 87 -4.70 7.22 10.02
C ALA A 87 -5.88 7.18 9.02
N ARG A 88 -5.62 6.84 7.74
CA ARG A 88 -6.67 6.62 6.73
C ARG A 88 -7.58 5.45 7.10
N TYR A 89 -7.02 4.38 7.66
CA TYR A 89 -7.84 3.27 8.19
C TYR A 89 -8.75 3.72 9.34
N ARG A 90 -8.24 4.51 10.30
CA ARG A 90 -9.09 5.10 11.37
C ARG A 90 -10.17 6.02 10.81
N GLN A 91 -9.86 6.79 9.76
CA GLN A 91 -10.84 7.60 9.05
C GLN A 91 -11.93 6.72 8.42
N ALA A 92 -11.57 5.62 7.75
CA ALA A 92 -12.53 4.68 7.17
C ALA A 92 -13.40 4.01 8.25
N ARG A 93 -12.83 3.62 9.40
CA ARG A 93 -13.61 3.12 10.55
C ARG A 93 -14.58 4.15 11.12
N ALA A 94 -14.22 5.44 11.09
CA ALA A 94 -15.14 6.49 11.51
C ALA A 94 -16.31 6.66 10.54
N GLN A 95 -16.11 6.39 9.24
CA GLN A 95 -17.19 6.41 8.25
C GLN A 95 -18.22 5.30 8.48
N ILE A 96 -17.83 4.14 9.00
CA ILE A 96 -18.79 3.11 9.45
C ILE A 96 -19.72 3.71 10.50
N ARG A 97 -19.19 4.34 11.55
CA ARG A 97 -20.01 4.95 12.62
C ARG A 97 -20.89 6.08 12.11
N ILE A 98 -20.45 6.82 11.09
CA ILE A 98 -21.27 7.85 10.44
C ILE A 98 -22.44 7.20 9.68
N ALA A 99 -22.20 6.09 8.98
CA ALA A 99 -23.25 5.33 8.30
C ALA A 99 -24.25 4.72 9.30
N GLU A 100 -23.76 4.09 10.38
CA GLU A 100 -24.59 3.53 11.47
C GLU A 100 -25.44 4.62 12.15
N ALA A 101 -24.86 5.79 12.40
CA ALA A 101 -25.58 6.91 13.01
C ALA A 101 -26.70 7.47 12.12
N ALA A 102 -26.68 7.21 10.80
CA ALA A 102 -27.78 7.60 9.91
C ALA A 102 -29.07 6.83 10.21
N GLY A 103 -28.97 5.61 10.78
CA GLY A 103 -30.11 4.82 11.24
C GLY A 103 -30.65 5.20 12.61
N ALA A 104 -29.98 6.09 13.35
CA ALA A 104 -30.38 6.51 14.68
C ALA A 104 -31.32 7.74 14.66
N PRO A 105 -32.22 7.90 15.65
CA PRO A 105 -32.98 9.13 15.82
C PRO A 105 -32.04 10.32 16.08
N GLN A 106 -32.25 11.41 15.36
CA GLN A 106 -31.56 12.67 15.59
C GLN A 106 -32.39 13.56 16.51
N VAL A 107 -31.76 14.10 17.55
CA VAL A 107 -32.38 15.05 18.48
C VAL A 107 -31.74 16.42 18.28
N GLY A 108 -32.56 17.39 17.92
CA GLY A 108 -32.17 18.78 17.74
C GLY A 108 -32.81 19.67 18.79
N VAL A 109 -32.11 20.73 19.17
CA VAL A 109 -32.67 21.85 19.92
C VAL A 109 -32.36 23.11 19.14
N GLY A 110 -33.35 23.99 19.02
CA GLY A 110 -33.19 25.28 18.36
C GLY A 110 -33.78 26.38 19.22
N LEU A 111 -33.34 27.62 18.97
CA LEU A 111 -34.02 28.82 19.44
C LEU A 111 -34.38 29.63 18.21
N ASN A 112 -35.68 29.85 18.01
CA ASN A 112 -36.19 30.73 16.98
C ASN A 112 -36.81 31.95 17.63
N ALA A 113 -36.40 33.14 17.22
CA ALA A 113 -36.98 34.40 17.66
C ALA A 113 -37.26 35.23 16.43
N SER A 114 -38.53 35.50 16.16
CA SER A 114 -38.96 36.28 15.02
C SER A 114 -39.86 37.43 15.45
N ARG A 115 -39.78 38.53 14.68
CA ARG A 115 -40.66 39.68 14.82
C ARG A 115 -41.11 40.09 13.45
N ALA A 116 -42.40 39.97 13.19
CA ALA A 116 -42.98 40.23 11.88
C ALA A 116 -44.14 41.22 11.99
N ARG A 117 -44.27 42.10 10.99
CA ARG A 117 -45.47 42.90 10.79
C ARG A 117 -46.26 42.34 9.63
N VAL A 118 -47.51 41.95 9.89
CA VAL A 118 -48.41 41.50 8.83
C VAL A 118 -48.91 42.72 8.08
N SER A 119 -48.80 42.72 6.75
CA SER A 119 -49.29 43.82 5.91
C SER A 119 -50.79 44.05 6.10
N ASN A 120 -51.22 45.31 6.00
CA ASN A 120 -52.63 45.70 6.05
C ASN A 120 -53.46 45.10 4.90
N ASN A 121 -52.80 44.72 3.79
CA ASN A 121 -53.47 44.24 2.58
C ASN A 121 -53.70 42.71 2.58
N VAL A 122 -53.34 42.01 3.66
CA VAL A 122 -53.62 40.58 3.80
C VAL A 122 -55.07 40.38 4.20
N LEU A 123 -55.95 40.23 3.21
CA LEU A 123 -57.38 40.02 3.41
C LEU A 123 -57.66 38.70 4.13
N GLY A 124 -58.65 38.70 5.03
CA GLY A 124 -59.12 37.49 5.72
C GLY A 124 -58.24 36.97 6.86
N ARG A 125 -57.21 37.71 7.29
CA ARG A 125 -56.40 37.36 8.47
C ARG A 125 -56.64 38.32 9.63
N SER A 126 -56.99 37.78 10.79
CA SER A 126 -57.22 38.53 12.05
C SER A 126 -56.01 39.38 12.51
N LEU A 127 -54.81 39.03 12.05
CA LEU A 127 -53.55 39.71 12.41
C LEU A 127 -53.13 40.82 11.42
N ALA A 128 -53.92 41.14 10.40
CA ALA A 128 -53.59 42.19 9.43
C ALA A 128 -53.27 43.52 10.15
N GLY A 129 -52.16 44.15 9.75
CA GLY A 129 -51.66 45.40 10.33
C GLY A 129 -50.99 45.28 11.69
N ARG A 130 -50.96 44.10 12.31
CA ARG A 130 -50.34 43.87 13.62
C ARG A 130 -48.86 43.50 13.50
N THR A 131 -48.09 43.90 14.50
CA THR A 131 -46.72 43.42 14.71
C THR A 131 -46.76 42.33 15.77
N THR A 132 -46.26 41.14 15.44
CA THR A 132 -46.23 39.98 16.32
C THR A 132 -44.78 39.58 16.56
N ASN A 133 -44.47 39.27 17.82
CA ASN A 133 -43.25 38.55 18.16
C ASN A 133 -43.62 37.08 18.28
N ASP A 134 -42.67 36.22 17.99
CA ASP A 134 -42.78 34.78 18.14
C ASP A 134 -41.44 34.22 18.59
N PHE A 135 -41.42 33.68 19.81
CA PHE A 135 -40.27 33.04 20.44
C PHE A 135 -40.57 31.56 20.60
N ILE A 136 -39.81 30.70 19.93
CA ILE A 136 -39.96 29.24 19.97
C ILE A 136 -38.64 28.62 20.43
N LEU A 137 -38.69 27.79 21.47
CA LEU A 137 -37.60 26.91 21.87
C LEU A 137 -38.02 25.45 21.63
N PRO A 138 -37.94 24.95 20.38
CA PRO A 138 -38.27 23.57 20.06
C PRO A 138 -37.14 22.61 20.43
N VAL A 139 -37.54 21.42 20.90
CA VAL A 139 -36.79 20.19 20.81
C VAL A 139 -37.46 19.33 19.74
N SER A 140 -36.70 18.91 18.74
CA SER A 140 -37.19 18.06 17.65
C SER A 140 -36.47 16.72 17.64
N VAL A 141 -37.20 15.65 17.37
CA VAL A 141 -36.66 14.31 17.11
C VAL A 141 -37.07 13.91 15.69
N SER A 142 -36.12 13.48 14.88
CA SER A 142 -36.36 12.96 13.54
C SER A 142 -35.65 11.63 13.33
N TRP A 143 -36.37 10.63 12.85
CA TRP A 143 -35.82 9.30 12.58
C TRP A 143 -36.37 8.76 11.26
N GLU A 144 -35.52 8.15 10.44
CA GLU A 144 -35.92 7.48 9.20
C GLU A 144 -35.74 5.97 9.39
N PRO A 145 -36.82 5.19 9.57
CA PRO A 145 -36.74 3.74 9.58
C PRO A 145 -36.28 3.23 8.20
N ASP A 146 -35.35 2.28 8.18
CA ASP A 146 -34.78 1.77 6.94
C ASP A 146 -35.67 0.72 6.26
N LEU A 147 -36.75 1.17 5.63
CA LEU A 147 -37.73 0.29 4.98
C LEU A 147 -37.21 -0.38 3.70
N TRP A 148 -36.28 0.29 3.00
CA TRP A 148 -35.81 -0.11 1.67
C TRP A 148 -34.34 -0.55 1.66
N GLY A 149 -33.70 -0.59 2.83
CA GLY A 149 -32.28 -0.95 2.97
C GLY A 149 -31.30 0.15 2.55
N ARG A 150 -31.72 1.41 2.40
CA ARG A 150 -30.83 2.52 1.98
C ARG A 150 -29.71 2.73 3.00
N ILE A 151 -30.03 2.66 4.29
CA ILE A 151 -29.09 2.88 5.38
C ILE A 151 -28.21 1.64 5.54
N ALA A 152 -28.80 0.45 5.56
CA ALA A 152 -28.08 -0.83 5.63
C ALA A 152 -27.09 -1.01 4.47
N ARG A 153 -27.45 -0.66 3.23
CA ARG A 153 -26.53 -0.68 2.08
C ARG A 153 -25.43 0.39 2.21
N GLY A 154 -25.74 1.54 2.82
CA GLY A 154 -24.73 2.56 3.14
C GLY A 154 -23.71 2.08 4.17
N GLU A 155 -24.16 1.37 5.20
CA GLU A 155 -23.31 0.71 6.20
C GLU A 155 -22.47 -0.40 5.56
N GLU A 156 -23.06 -1.24 4.72
CA GLU A 156 -22.35 -2.27 3.95
C GLU A 156 -21.22 -1.67 3.09
N ALA A 157 -21.51 -0.58 2.38
CA ALA A 157 -20.51 0.14 1.60
C ALA A 157 -19.37 0.70 2.46
N ALA A 158 -19.70 1.31 3.61
CA ALA A 158 -18.70 1.86 4.53
C ALA A 158 -17.84 0.76 5.18
N ALA A 159 -18.45 -0.38 5.54
CA ALA A 159 -17.75 -1.54 6.10
C ALA A 159 -16.78 -2.16 5.09
N ALA A 160 -17.22 -2.37 3.84
CA ALA A 160 -16.36 -2.85 2.76
C ALA A 160 -15.22 -1.85 2.45
N GLY A 161 -15.50 -0.54 2.47
CA GLY A 161 -14.48 0.50 2.33
C GLY A 161 -13.43 0.48 3.45
N ALA A 162 -13.83 0.22 4.69
CA ALA A 162 -12.89 0.06 5.80
C ALA A 162 -12.05 -1.22 5.70
N GLN A 163 -12.63 -2.32 5.22
CA GLN A 163 -11.89 -3.55 4.92
C GLN A 163 -10.84 -3.32 3.82
N ALA A 164 -11.20 -2.59 2.76
CA ALA A 164 -10.24 -2.18 1.72
C ALA A 164 -9.11 -1.33 2.30
N SER A 165 -9.43 -0.35 3.15
CA SER A 165 -8.42 0.49 3.79
C SER A 165 -7.53 -0.29 4.78
N ALA A 166 -8.03 -1.36 5.39
CA ALA A 166 -7.20 -2.24 6.23
C ALA A 166 -6.17 -2.98 5.37
N ALA A 167 -6.60 -3.52 4.22
CA ALA A 167 -5.69 -4.18 3.28
C ALA A 167 -4.68 -3.18 2.66
N ASP A 168 -5.07 -1.92 2.44
CA ASP A 168 -4.14 -0.86 2.00
C ASP A 168 -3.00 -0.59 3.00
N VAL A 169 -3.26 -0.67 4.31
CA VAL A 169 -2.23 -0.54 5.34
C VAL A 169 -1.15 -1.61 5.15
N GLU A 170 -1.57 -2.82 4.82
CA GLU A 170 -0.68 -3.98 4.72
C GLU A 170 0.07 -3.99 3.38
N THR A 171 -0.57 -3.50 2.31
CA THR A 171 0.11 -3.17 1.05
C THR A 171 1.24 -2.16 1.28
N VAL A 172 0.97 -1.08 2.01
CA VAL A 172 1.97 -0.06 2.34
C VAL A 172 3.06 -0.66 3.22
N ARG A 173 2.70 -1.43 4.24
CA ARG A 173 3.64 -2.10 5.15
C ARG A 173 4.62 -2.99 4.38
N LEU A 174 4.08 -3.88 3.55
CA LEU A 174 4.88 -4.79 2.72
C LEU A 174 5.80 -4.03 1.76
N ALA A 175 5.30 -2.97 1.13
CA ALA A 175 6.10 -2.11 0.26
C ALA A 175 7.27 -1.45 1.02
N MET A 176 7.02 -0.88 2.22
CA MET A 176 8.07 -0.24 3.01
C MET A 176 9.15 -1.24 3.47
N HIS A 177 8.78 -2.46 3.85
CA HIS A 177 9.75 -3.50 4.18
C HIS A 177 10.59 -3.93 2.97
N ALA A 178 9.96 -4.06 1.79
CA ALA A 178 10.65 -4.40 0.55
C ALA A 178 11.61 -3.29 0.11
N ASP A 179 11.20 -2.02 0.23
CA ASP A 179 12.04 -0.86 -0.09
C ASP A 179 13.23 -0.76 0.87
N LEU A 180 13.03 -1.07 2.16
CA LEU A 180 14.11 -1.10 3.14
C LEU A 180 15.12 -2.21 2.82
N ALA A 181 14.65 -3.43 2.55
CA ALA A 181 15.53 -4.55 2.17
C ALA A 181 16.31 -4.23 0.89
N SER A 182 15.65 -3.66 -0.12
CA SER A 182 16.27 -3.27 -1.39
C SER A 182 17.36 -2.22 -1.20
N SER A 183 17.10 -1.21 -0.35
CA SER A 183 18.07 -0.16 0.00
C SER A 183 19.21 -0.71 0.85
N TYR A 184 18.92 -1.63 1.78
CA TYR A 184 19.92 -2.30 2.60
C TYR A 184 20.89 -3.12 1.74
N PHE A 185 20.37 -3.95 0.84
CA PHE A 185 21.21 -4.72 -0.07
C PHE A 185 21.95 -3.84 -1.08
N LEU A 186 21.43 -2.66 -1.44
CA LEU A 186 22.21 -1.65 -2.17
C LEU A 186 23.44 -1.22 -1.39
N VAL A 187 23.29 -0.81 -0.13
CA VAL A 187 24.43 -0.41 0.72
C VAL A 187 25.44 -1.55 0.85
N ARG A 188 24.99 -2.79 1.08
CA ARG A 188 25.90 -3.95 1.17
C ARG A 188 26.64 -4.25 -0.13
N THR A 189 25.99 -4.02 -1.27
CA THR A 189 26.62 -4.14 -2.58
C THR A 189 27.68 -3.06 -2.78
N LEU A 190 27.36 -1.81 -2.48
CA LEU A 190 28.27 -0.68 -2.58
C LEU A 190 29.46 -0.80 -1.62
N ASP A 191 29.25 -1.33 -0.41
CA ASP A 191 30.34 -1.69 0.51
C ASP A 191 31.29 -2.71 -0.14
N SER A 192 30.77 -3.68 -0.91
CA SER A 192 31.58 -4.66 -1.63
C SER A 192 32.30 -4.07 -2.83
N GLU A 193 31.65 -3.19 -3.61
CA GLU A 193 32.29 -2.47 -4.71
C GLU A 193 33.38 -1.52 -4.23
N SER A 194 33.17 -0.84 -3.09
CA SER A 194 34.19 0.02 -2.45
C SER A 194 35.44 -0.77 -2.11
N ARG A 195 35.29 -1.94 -1.46
CA ARG A 195 36.43 -2.82 -1.13
C ARG A 195 37.17 -3.31 -2.37
N LEU A 196 36.44 -3.69 -3.41
CA LEU A 196 37.02 -4.08 -4.69
C LEU A 196 37.86 -2.93 -5.28
N LEU A 197 37.28 -1.74 -5.40
CA LEU A 197 37.96 -0.56 -5.95
C LEU A 197 39.13 -0.10 -5.08
N GLU A 198 39.03 -0.19 -3.76
CA GLU A 198 40.15 0.10 -2.84
C GLU A 198 41.33 -0.85 -3.10
N ALA A 199 41.08 -2.15 -3.23
CA ALA A 199 42.10 -3.13 -3.61
C ALA A 199 42.68 -2.84 -5.00
N THR A 200 41.84 -2.49 -5.98
CA THR A 200 42.27 -2.10 -7.32
C THR A 200 43.12 -0.84 -7.32
N VAL A 201 42.76 0.19 -6.54
CA VAL A 201 43.57 1.42 -6.37
C VAL A 201 44.95 1.10 -5.80
N GLN A 202 45.03 0.19 -4.82
CA GLN A 202 46.33 -0.25 -4.29
C GLN A 202 47.14 -1.03 -5.32
N ALA A 203 46.49 -1.90 -6.11
CA ALA A 203 47.14 -2.64 -7.19
C ALA A 203 47.66 -1.70 -8.30
N TYR A 204 46.86 -0.72 -8.74
CA TYR A 204 47.25 0.26 -9.74
C TYR A 204 48.32 1.21 -9.25
N ARG A 205 48.33 1.57 -7.96
CA ARG A 205 49.42 2.34 -7.36
C ARG A 205 50.75 1.58 -7.41
N LYS A 206 50.74 0.27 -7.12
CA LYS A 206 51.92 -0.59 -7.25
C LYS A 206 52.35 -0.71 -8.71
N ALA A 207 51.41 -0.89 -9.64
CA ALA A 207 51.70 -0.96 -11.07
C ALA A 207 52.35 0.34 -11.58
N LEU A 208 51.83 1.51 -11.20
CA LEU A 208 52.43 2.80 -11.53
C LEU A 208 53.86 2.94 -10.99
N ALA A 209 54.11 2.52 -9.74
CA ALA A 209 55.45 2.56 -9.16
C ALA A 209 56.44 1.65 -9.91
N ILE A 210 56.01 0.44 -10.32
CA ILE A 210 56.81 -0.46 -11.14
C ILE A 210 57.11 0.17 -12.50
N THR A 211 56.11 0.76 -13.16
CA THR A 211 56.28 1.41 -14.47
C THR A 211 57.22 2.62 -14.39
N GLN A 212 57.14 3.41 -13.31
CA GLN A 212 58.06 4.52 -13.05
C GLN A 212 59.52 4.05 -12.88
N GLU A 213 59.74 2.98 -12.12
CA GLU A 213 61.08 2.44 -11.95
C GLU A 213 61.64 1.88 -13.26
N ARG A 214 60.80 1.20 -14.06
CA ARG A 214 61.18 0.73 -15.40
C ARG A 214 61.52 1.87 -16.35
N GLN A 215 60.85 3.01 -16.25
CA GLN A 215 61.20 4.19 -17.05
C GLN A 215 62.58 4.73 -16.63
N ARG A 216 62.87 4.76 -15.33
CA ARG A 216 64.17 5.24 -14.79
C ARG A 216 65.35 4.46 -15.35
N ILE A 217 65.18 3.16 -15.59
CA ILE A 217 66.18 2.27 -16.21
C ILE A 217 66.05 2.15 -17.74
N GLY A 218 65.23 3.00 -18.38
CA GLY A 218 65.12 3.11 -19.84
C GLY A 218 64.27 2.04 -20.54
N ILE A 219 63.49 1.24 -19.79
CA ILE A 219 62.71 0.11 -20.33
C ILE A 219 61.26 0.50 -20.64
N ALA A 220 60.65 1.40 -19.87
CA ALA A 220 59.27 1.84 -20.08
C ALA A 220 59.19 3.24 -20.71
N SER A 221 58.14 3.48 -21.49
CA SER A 221 57.89 4.76 -22.18
C SER A 221 57.07 5.73 -21.33
N GLY A 222 57.06 7.02 -21.70
CA GLY A 222 56.16 8.01 -21.10
C GLY A 222 54.66 7.71 -21.33
N VAL A 223 54.34 6.94 -22.37
CA VAL A 223 52.98 6.44 -22.64
C VAL A 223 52.56 5.45 -21.57
N ASP A 224 53.44 4.53 -21.16
CA ASP A 224 53.14 3.51 -20.14
C ASP A 224 52.80 4.15 -18.79
N ILE A 225 53.52 5.22 -18.40
CA ILE A 225 53.23 5.99 -17.19
C ILE A 225 51.89 6.69 -17.29
N SER A 226 51.60 7.32 -18.43
CA SER A 226 50.34 8.03 -18.64
C SER A 226 49.15 7.08 -18.57
N LEU A 227 49.28 5.87 -19.15
CA LEU A 227 48.29 4.79 -19.04
C LEU A 227 48.12 4.31 -17.59
N ALA A 228 49.22 4.04 -16.88
CA ALA A 228 49.17 3.58 -15.49
C ALA A 228 48.52 4.62 -14.57
N ARG A 229 48.84 5.91 -14.78
CA ARG A 229 48.24 7.02 -14.03
C ARG A 229 46.76 7.17 -14.36
N SER A 230 46.38 7.09 -15.63
CA SER A 230 44.98 7.13 -16.06
C SER A 230 44.15 6.00 -15.41
N GLN A 231 44.67 4.78 -15.35
CA GLN A 231 44.01 3.67 -14.66
C GLN A 231 43.83 3.93 -13.16
N LEU A 232 44.89 4.39 -12.47
CA LEU A 232 44.83 4.72 -11.05
C LEU A 232 43.81 5.83 -10.75
N ASP A 233 43.84 6.92 -11.51
CA ASP A 233 42.97 8.07 -11.29
C ASP A 233 41.51 7.77 -11.70
N GLY A 234 41.30 6.90 -12.71
CA GLY A 234 39.98 6.37 -13.06
C GLY A 234 39.35 5.52 -11.95
N ALA A 235 40.12 4.62 -11.34
CA ALA A 235 39.64 3.81 -10.21
C ALA A 235 39.32 4.68 -8.97
N ARG A 236 40.10 5.75 -8.72
CA ARG A 236 39.81 6.73 -7.66
C ARG A 236 38.52 7.49 -7.91
N ALA A 237 38.26 7.90 -9.15
CA ALA A 237 37.02 8.57 -9.51
C ALA A 237 35.80 7.67 -9.30
N GLN A 238 35.91 6.38 -9.66
CA GLN A 238 34.85 5.40 -9.39
C GLN A 238 34.58 5.21 -7.89
N LEU A 239 35.62 5.22 -7.05
CA LEU A 239 35.46 5.12 -5.60
C LEU A 239 34.65 6.29 -5.03
N ALA A 240 34.86 7.50 -5.55
CA ALA A 240 34.08 8.67 -5.16
C ALA A 240 32.60 8.56 -5.57
N ASP A 241 32.32 8.01 -6.74
CA ASP A 241 30.94 7.73 -7.20
C ASP A 241 30.24 6.69 -6.31
N ILE A 242 30.93 5.60 -5.94
CA ILE A 242 30.40 4.59 -5.01
C ILE A 242 30.09 5.22 -3.64
N ALA A 243 30.95 6.11 -3.13
CA ALA A 243 30.69 6.83 -1.88
C ALA A 243 29.43 7.71 -1.96
N LEU A 244 29.22 8.41 -3.08
CA LEU A 244 28.01 9.20 -3.32
C LEU A 244 26.75 8.33 -3.33
N GLN A 245 26.76 7.23 -4.09
CA GLN A 245 25.63 6.30 -4.16
C GLN A 245 25.33 5.66 -2.81
N ARG A 246 26.38 5.33 -2.03
CA ARG A 246 26.23 4.74 -0.71
C ARG A 246 25.55 5.71 0.25
N GLY A 247 25.95 6.98 0.26
CA GLY A 247 25.30 8.01 1.05
C GLY A 247 23.82 8.17 0.71
N ALA A 248 23.46 8.20 -0.58
CA ALA A 248 22.07 8.27 -1.01
C ALA A 248 21.22 7.08 -0.54
N ALA A 249 21.74 5.85 -0.65
CA ALA A 249 21.06 4.65 -0.17
C ALA A 249 20.90 4.63 1.36
N GLU A 250 21.90 5.12 2.10
CA GLU A 250 21.85 5.25 3.56
C GLU A 250 20.80 6.29 4.00
N HIS A 251 20.69 7.42 3.31
CA HIS A 251 19.65 8.42 3.55
C HIS A 251 18.23 7.86 3.28
N ALA A 252 18.07 6.99 2.28
CA ALA A 252 16.82 6.31 2.01
C ALA A 252 16.42 5.39 3.19
N ILE A 253 17.38 4.59 3.71
CA ILE A 253 17.18 3.76 4.91
C ILE A 253 16.77 4.63 6.11
N ALA A 254 17.45 5.75 6.34
CA ALA A 254 17.14 6.67 7.44
C ALA A 254 15.68 7.17 7.38
N THR A 255 15.22 7.52 6.18
CA THR A 255 13.85 7.99 5.93
C THR A 255 12.83 6.88 6.20
N LEU A 256 13.11 5.66 5.75
CA LEU A 256 12.22 4.49 5.95
C LEU A 256 12.08 4.09 7.41
N ILE A 257 13.13 4.25 8.23
CA ILE A 257 13.10 4.03 9.68
C ILE A 257 12.77 5.30 10.48
N GLY A 258 12.30 6.36 9.82
CA GLY A 258 11.71 7.55 10.46
C GLY A 258 12.68 8.48 11.18
N VAL A 259 13.98 8.46 10.85
CA VAL A 259 15.00 9.35 11.45
C VAL A 259 15.56 10.33 10.42
N PRO A 260 15.99 11.54 10.83
CA PRO A 260 16.67 12.47 9.93
C PRO A 260 17.94 11.86 9.36
N ALA A 261 18.12 11.95 8.04
CA ALA A 261 19.24 11.37 7.31
C ALA A 261 20.62 11.80 7.86
N SER A 262 20.74 13.04 8.33
CA SER A 262 21.98 13.58 8.92
C SER A 262 22.40 12.96 10.24
N SER A 263 21.50 12.23 10.92
CA SER A 263 21.74 11.63 12.24
C SER A 263 21.94 10.11 12.21
N TYR A 264 21.87 9.52 11.02
CA TYR A 264 21.92 8.07 10.82
C TYR A 264 23.19 7.69 10.08
N THR A 265 23.82 6.60 10.51
CA THR A 265 24.92 5.98 9.78
C THR A 265 24.82 4.47 9.88
N LEU A 266 24.99 3.78 8.75
CA LEU A 266 25.04 2.34 8.72
C LEU A 266 26.50 1.88 8.67
N ALA A 267 26.93 1.17 9.71
CA ALA A 267 28.28 0.62 9.76
C ALA A 267 28.52 -0.33 8.56
N PRO A 268 29.72 -0.26 7.93
CA PRO A 268 30.14 -1.25 6.93
C PRO A 268 30.06 -2.68 7.50
N ALA A 269 29.80 -3.67 6.64
CA ALA A 269 29.64 -5.06 7.07
C ALA A 269 30.90 -5.58 7.80
N ALA A 270 30.71 -6.18 8.98
CA ALA A 270 31.80 -6.59 9.88
C ALA A 270 32.59 -7.84 9.39
N ASP A 271 32.02 -8.67 8.51
CA ASP A 271 32.62 -9.93 8.04
C ASP A 271 33.63 -9.72 6.87
N ALA A 272 34.42 -8.65 6.98
CA ALA A 272 35.40 -8.17 6.00
C ALA A 272 36.72 -8.97 5.99
N SER A 273 36.79 -10.11 6.70
CA SER A 273 38.04 -10.87 6.93
C SER A 273 38.51 -11.74 5.76
N ARG A 274 37.80 -11.81 4.63
CA ARG A 274 38.28 -12.50 3.42
C ARG A 274 38.47 -11.53 2.25
N PRO A 275 39.71 -11.25 1.82
CA PRO A 275 39.97 -10.52 0.59
C PRO A 275 39.40 -11.26 -0.63
N GLY A 276 38.71 -10.55 -1.53
CA GLY A 276 38.47 -11.01 -2.91
C GLY A 276 37.21 -11.85 -3.19
N ARG A 277 36.27 -12.03 -2.25
CA ARG A 277 34.95 -12.60 -2.55
C ARG A 277 33.82 -11.75 -1.96
N SER A 278 32.78 -11.53 -2.76
CA SER A 278 31.58 -10.78 -2.36
C SER A 278 31.04 -11.34 -1.04
N ALA A 279 30.96 -10.50 -0.01
CA ALA A 279 30.39 -10.84 1.31
C ALA A 279 28.84 -10.88 1.27
N ILE A 280 28.25 -10.82 0.07
CA ILE A 280 26.82 -10.84 -0.16
C ILE A 280 26.36 -12.30 -0.12
N ALA A 281 25.58 -12.67 0.89
CA ALA A 281 24.99 -14.00 0.99
C ALA A 281 24.12 -14.34 -0.23
N ALA A 282 24.07 -15.61 -0.60
CA ALA A 282 23.13 -16.07 -1.62
C ALA A 282 21.68 -15.79 -1.16
N PRO A 283 20.76 -15.46 -2.08
CA PRO A 283 19.35 -15.32 -1.72
C PRO A 283 18.82 -16.64 -1.14
N PRO A 284 17.94 -16.59 -0.13
CA PRO A 284 17.28 -17.78 0.37
C PRO A 284 16.38 -18.39 -0.70
N ASP A 285 16.16 -19.70 -0.63
CA ASP A 285 15.15 -20.36 -1.44
C ASP A 285 13.76 -19.98 -0.88
N ILE A 286 12.91 -19.38 -1.72
CA ILE A 286 11.57 -18.94 -1.34
C ILE A 286 10.56 -19.98 -1.84
N PRO A 287 9.75 -20.61 -0.97
CA PRO A 287 8.73 -21.54 -1.40
C PRO A 287 7.59 -20.80 -2.11
N VAL A 288 7.27 -21.23 -3.34
CA VAL A 288 6.20 -20.66 -4.16
C VAL A 288 4.96 -21.53 -4.00
N GLY A 289 3.86 -20.95 -3.54
CA GLY A 289 2.57 -21.62 -3.42
C GLY A 289 1.82 -21.72 -4.76
N LEU A 290 0.54 -22.10 -4.70
CA LEU A 290 -0.32 -22.14 -5.89
C LEU A 290 -0.75 -20.71 -6.32
N PRO A 291 -0.90 -20.42 -7.62
CA PRO A 291 -1.40 -19.13 -8.10
C PRO A 291 -2.74 -18.72 -7.47
N SER A 292 -3.65 -19.68 -7.24
CA SER A 292 -4.95 -19.41 -6.62
C SER A 292 -4.86 -18.96 -5.15
N GLN A 293 -3.80 -19.35 -4.43
CA GLN A 293 -3.55 -18.90 -3.05
C GLN A 293 -3.10 -17.43 -3.02
N LEU A 294 -2.51 -16.93 -4.09
CA LEU A 294 -2.06 -15.55 -4.21
C LEU A 294 -3.23 -14.56 -4.13
N LEU A 295 -4.37 -14.89 -4.75
CA LEU A 295 -5.59 -14.07 -4.70
C LEU A 295 -6.14 -13.87 -3.28
N GLN A 296 -5.80 -14.77 -2.37
CA GLN A 296 -6.26 -14.72 -0.97
C GLN A 296 -5.23 -14.05 -0.05
N ARG A 297 -4.01 -13.84 -0.53
CA ARG A 297 -2.85 -13.41 0.27
C ARG A 297 -2.24 -12.08 -0.17
N ARG A 298 -2.59 -11.55 -1.34
CA ARG A 298 -2.10 -10.24 -1.74
C ARG A 298 -3.00 -9.12 -1.19
N PRO A 299 -2.46 -8.21 -0.36
CA PRO A 299 -3.28 -7.18 0.28
C PRO A 299 -3.84 -6.16 -0.73
N ASP A 300 -3.14 -5.87 -1.82
CA ASP A 300 -3.60 -4.97 -2.89
C ASP A 300 -4.80 -5.55 -3.66
N VAL A 301 -4.73 -6.83 -4.03
CA VAL A 301 -5.83 -7.58 -4.67
C VAL A 301 -7.03 -7.67 -3.74
N ALA A 302 -6.80 -7.92 -2.44
CA ALA A 302 -7.85 -7.91 -1.44
C ALA A 302 -8.49 -6.52 -1.29
N ALA A 303 -7.71 -5.45 -1.30
CA ALA A 303 -8.25 -4.09 -1.26
C ALA A 303 -9.13 -3.79 -2.49
N ALA A 304 -8.70 -4.19 -3.69
CA ALA A 304 -9.47 -4.00 -4.92
C ALA A 304 -10.81 -4.76 -4.90
N GLU A 305 -10.82 -6.02 -4.45
CA GLU A 305 -12.05 -6.80 -4.26
C GLU A 305 -13.02 -6.10 -3.30
N ARG A 306 -12.52 -5.62 -2.15
CA ARG A 306 -13.35 -4.93 -1.14
C ARG A 306 -13.89 -3.59 -1.64
N ARG A 307 -13.17 -2.89 -2.53
CA ARG A 307 -13.70 -1.70 -3.22
C ARG A 307 -14.83 -2.05 -4.17
N ALA A 308 -14.74 -3.18 -4.88
CA ALA A 308 -15.85 -3.67 -5.71
C ALA A 308 -17.09 -4.02 -4.88
N ALA A 309 -16.91 -4.63 -3.70
CA ALA A 309 -18.01 -4.85 -2.76
C ALA A 309 -18.64 -3.53 -2.28
N ALA A 310 -17.83 -2.52 -1.95
CA ALA A 310 -18.33 -1.20 -1.57
C ALA A 310 -19.12 -0.52 -2.71
N ALA A 311 -18.62 -0.61 -3.95
CA ALA A 311 -19.29 -0.07 -5.12
C ALA A 311 -20.62 -0.80 -5.42
N ASN A 312 -20.67 -2.12 -5.24
CA ASN A 312 -21.92 -2.89 -5.36
C ASN A 312 -22.98 -2.41 -4.36
N ALA A 313 -22.60 -2.20 -3.09
CA ALA A 313 -23.53 -1.70 -2.08
C ALA A 313 -24.05 -0.28 -2.39
N GLN A 314 -23.24 0.56 -3.05
CA GLN A 314 -23.69 1.88 -3.52
C GLN A 314 -24.76 1.81 -4.62
N ILE A 315 -24.81 0.73 -5.42
CA ILE A 315 -25.93 0.49 -6.34
C ILE A 315 -27.23 0.36 -5.54
N GLY A 316 -27.22 -0.41 -4.45
CA GLY A 316 -28.38 -0.56 -3.56
C GLY A 316 -28.81 0.76 -2.91
N VAL A 317 -27.86 1.61 -2.51
CA VAL A 317 -28.16 2.97 -2.02
C VAL A 317 -28.86 3.81 -3.09
N ALA A 318 -28.36 3.76 -4.34
CA ALA A 318 -28.92 4.50 -5.46
C ALA A 318 -30.33 3.98 -5.84
N GLU A 319 -30.52 2.66 -5.91
CA GLU A 319 -31.81 2.04 -6.18
C GLU A 319 -32.84 2.32 -5.06
N ALA A 320 -32.42 2.25 -3.79
CA ALA A 320 -33.29 2.58 -2.66
C ALA A 320 -33.79 4.03 -2.71
N SER A 321 -33.04 4.95 -3.32
CA SER A 321 -33.46 6.35 -3.47
C SER A 321 -34.67 6.57 -4.41
N MET A 322 -35.05 5.54 -5.18
CA MET A 322 -36.25 5.54 -6.02
C MET A 322 -37.55 5.42 -5.21
N PHE A 323 -37.47 4.93 -3.97
CA PHE A 323 -38.63 4.70 -3.12
C PHE A 323 -38.90 5.90 -2.19
N PRO A 324 -40.15 6.08 -1.73
CA PRO A 324 -40.49 7.13 -0.76
C PRO A 324 -39.79 6.93 0.58
N ALA A 325 -39.24 8.00 1.16
CA ALA A 325 -38.67 7.97 2.51
C ALA A 325 -39.77 8.18 3.56
N LEU A 326 -39.83 7.29 4.56
CA LEU A 326 -40.67 7.46 5.75
C LEU A 326 -39.85 8.15 6.84
N THR A 327 -40.20 9.37 7.20
CA THR A 327 -39.61 10.05 8.35
C THR A 327 -40.61 10.08 9.50
N LEU A 328 -40.19 9.60 10.67
CA LEU A 328 -40.92 9.71 11.91
C LEU A 328 -40.40 10.95 12.65
N GLY A 329 -41.25 11.97 12.72
CA GLY A 329 -40.94 13.25 13.34
C GLY A 329 -41.76 13.49 14.60
N GLY A 330 -41.10 14.00 15.63
CA GLY A 330 -41.75 14.55 16.82
C GLY A 330 -41.11 15.89 17.17
N SER A 331 -41.90 16.84 17.63
CA SER A 331 -41.38 18.07 18.22
C SER A 331 -42.16 18.44 19.46
N GLY A 332 -41.50 19.12 20.38
CA GLY A 332 -42.15 19.69 21.54
C GLY A 332 -41.27 20.79 22.12
N GLY A 333 -41.84 21.65 22.93
CA GLY A 333 -41.08 22.76 23.47
C GLY A 333 -41.99 23.83 24.01
N VAL A 334 -41.52 25.06 23.92
CA VAL A 334 -42.29 26.23 24.32
C VAL A 334 -42.33 27.28 23.23
N GLU A 335 -43.49 27.91 23.06
CA GLU A 335 -43.77 28.98 22.12
C GLU A 335 -44.50 30.13 22.85
N SER A 336 -44.07 31.37 22.61
CA SER A 336 -44.71 32.54 23.20
C SER A 336 -44.50 33.81 22.39
N ALA A 337 -45.51 34.70 22.41
CA ALA A 337 -45.38 36.06 21.90
C ALA A 337 -44.59 37.00 22.84
N ALA A 338 -44.33 36.59 24.08
CA ALA A 338 -43.59 37.35 25.06
C ALA A 338 -42.48 36.50 25.69
N LEU A 339 -41.23 36.98 25.61
CA LEU A 339 -40.07 36.25 26.13
C LEU A 339 -40.20 35.95 27.64
N SER A 340 -40.81 36.85 28.42
CA SER A 340 -41.06 36.67 29.85
C SER A 340 -42.02 35.52 30.19
N GLN A 341 -42.85 35.11 29.23
CA GLN A 341 -43.82 34.02 29.39
C GLN A 341 -43.35 32.72 28.72
N LEU A 342 -42.18 32.71 28.08
CA LEU A 342 -41.71 31.57 27.29
C LEU A 342 -41.63 30.26 28.09
N LEU A 343 -41.17 30.31 29.34
CA LEU A 343 -41.07 29.12 30.20
C LEU A 343 -42.33 28.85 31.03
N SER A 344 -43.47 29.47 30.69
CA SER A 344 -44.74 29.27 31.39
C SER A 344 -45.44 27.98 30.96
N ALA A 345 -46.27 27.40 31.84
CA ALA A 345 -46.98 26.16 31.54
C ALA A 345 -47.89 26.23 30.29
N PRO A 346 -48.60 27.34 30.01
CA PRO A 346 -49.40 27.49 28.79
C PRO A 346 -48.61 27.60 27.49
N SER A 347 -47.31 27.92 27.55
CA SER A 347 -46.47 28.05 26.35
C SER A 347 -46.05 26.70 25.76
N ARG A 348 -46.40 25.58 26.39
CA ARG A 348 -45.99 24.24 25.93
C ARG A 348 -46.73 23.83 24.67
N PHE A 349 -46.00 23.31 23.69
CA PHE A 349 -46.57 22.68 22.50
C PHE A 349 -45.92 21.31 22.25
N TRP A 350 -46.60 20.49 21.45
CA TRP A 350 -46.04 19.25 20.91
C TRP A 350 -46.71 18.92 19.58
N ALA A 351 -45.97 18.22 18.72
CA ALA A 351 -46.45 17.63 17.49
C ALA A 351 -45.79 16.25 17.30
N LEU A 352 -46.54 15.29 16.78
CA LEU A 352 -46.04 13.96 16.46
C LEU A 352 -46.71 13.51 15.17
N GLY A 353 -45.94 13.06 14.20
CA GLY A 353 -46.50 12.55 12.96
C GLY A 353 -45.48 11.94 12.02
N PRO A 354 -45.85 10.85 11.33
CA PRO A 354 -45.06 10.34 10.22
C PRO A 354 -45.21 11.27 9.00
N ALA A 355 -44.14 11.39 8.22
CA ALA A 355 -44.13 12.00 6.89
C ALA A 355 -43.60 10.98 5.88
N LEU A 356 -44.39 10.69 4.85
CA LEU A 356 -43.96 9.84 3.74
C LEU A 356 -43.80 10.74 2.51
N ALA A 357 -42.56 10.88 2.04
CA ALA A 357 -42.25 11.73 0.90
C ALA A 357 -41.54 10.93 -0.19
N GLY A 358 -42.11 10.94 -1.39
CA GLY A 358 -41.51 10.39 -2.60
C GLY A 358 -41.47 11.46 -3.68
N VAL A 359 -40.49 11.38 -4.57
CA VAL A 359 -40.39 12.32 -5.69
C VAL A 359 -40.87 11.62 -6.94
N ILE A 360 -41.86 12.22 -7.60
CA ILE A 360 -42.51 11.65 -8.79
C ILE A 360 -41.77 12.01 -10.08
N PHE A 361 -41.16 13.21 -10.11
CA PHE A 361 -40.40 13.71 -11.25
C PHE A 361 -39.17 14.49 -10.77
N ASP A 362 -38.00 14.15 -11.32
CA ASP A 362 -36.71 14.80 -11.01
C ASP A 362 -35.85 15.03 -12.26
N GLY A 363 -36.45 14.98 -13.45
CA GLY A 363 -35.72 15.09 -14.72
C GLY A 363 -34.78 13.92 -15.03
N GLY A 364 -34.96 12.75 -14.40
CA GLY A 364 -34.13 11.56 -14.62
C GLY A 364 -32.90 11.48 -13.71
N ALA A 365 -32.79 12.36 -12.72
CA ALA A 365 -31.62 12.45 -11.84
C ALA A 365 -31.33 11.13 -11.10
N ARG A 366 -32.35 10.44 -10.58
CA ARG A 366 -32.12 9.15 -9.91
C ARG A 366 -31.74 8.01 -10.84
N GLN A 367 -32.34 7.93 -12.03
CA GLN A 367 -31.92 6.95 -13.03
C GLN A 367 -30.44 7.15 -13.40
N ALA A 368 -30.02 8.41 -13.57
CA ALA A 368 -28.61 8.75 -13.82
C ALA A 368 -27.69 8.38 -12.64
N ARG A 369 -28.13 8.53 -11.38
CA ARG A 369 -27.36 8.08 -10.20
C ARG A 369 -27.21 6.57 -10.13
N THR A 370 -28.26 5.81 -10.44
CA THR A 370 -28.18 4.35 -10.51
C THR A 370 -27.21 3.92 -11.62
N ALA A 371 -27.32 4.52 -12.82
CA ALA A 371 -26.38 4.26 -13.91
C ALA A 371 -24.93 4.65 -13.54
N GLN A 372 -24.74 5.76 -12.83
CA GLN A 372 -23.42 6.16 -12.30
C GLN A 372 -22.87 5.13 -11.31
N ALA A 373 -23.70 4.62 -10.39
CA ALA A 373 -23.29 3.60 -9.42
C ALA A 373 -22.95 2.28 -10.10
N GLN A 374 -23.72 1.86 -11.10
CA GLN A 374 -23.44 0.67 -11.92
C GLN A 374 -22.12 0.81 -12.68
N ALA A 375 -21.90 1.94 -13.36
CA ALA A 375 -20.63 2.19 -14.05
C ALA A 375 -19.43 2.25 -13.09
N GLY A 376 -19.62 2.78 -11.87
CA GLY A 376 -18.62 2.77 -10.81
C GLY A 376 -18.28 1.36 -10.33
N TYR A 377 -19.28 0.48 -10.22
CA TYR A 377 -19.07 -0.93 -9.92
C TYR A 377 -18.33 -1.64 -11.06
N ASP A 378 -18.74 -1.46 -12.32
CA ASP A 378 -18.08 -2.06 -13.47
C ASP A 378 -16.59 -1.67 -13.52
N ALA A 379 -16.26 -0.38 -13.30
CA ALA A 379 -14.87 0.07 -13.20
C ALA A 379 -14.11 -0.64 -12.07
N SER A 380 -14.70 -0.78 -10.88
CA SER A 380 -14.07 -1.46 -9.75
C SER A 380 -13.84 -2.96 -9.99
N VAL A 381 -14.69 -3.62 -10.79
CA VAL A 381 -14.51 -5.00 -11.20
C VAL A 381 -13.32 -5.13 -12.14
N GLU A 382 -13.17 -4.21 -13.10
CA GLU A 382 -12.01 -4.18 -13.99
C GLU A 382 -10.71 -3.86 -13.24
N ASP A 383 -10.73 -2.95 -12.25
CA ASP A 383 -9.57 -2.68 -11.39
C ASP A 383 -9.15 -3.93 -10.60
N TYR A 384 -10.10 -4.70 -10.09
CA TYR A 384 -9.83 -5.97 -9.40
C TYR A 384 -9.23 -7.02 -10.34
N ARG A 385 -9.76 -7.15 -11.57
CA ARG A 385 -9.21 -8.03 -12.61
C ARG A 385 -7.80 -7.61 -12.99
N HIS A 386 -7.57 -6.32 -13.21
CA HIS A 386 -6.26 -5.78 -13.54
C HIS A 386 -5.23 -6.00 -12.43
N SER A 387 -5.58 -5.69 -11.18
CA SER A 387 -4.72 -5.94 -10.01
C SER A 387 -4.34 -7.41 -9.89
N THR A 388 -5.28 -8.31 -10.20
CA THR A 388 -5.01 -9.76 -10.25
C THR A 388 -4.01 -10.15 -11.34
N LEU A 389 -4.15 -9.59 -12.55
CA LEU A 389 -3.23 -9.86 -13.65
C LEU A 389 -1.81 -9.34 -13.37
N VAL A 390 -1.70 -8.12 -12.85
CA VAL A 390 -0.42 -7.54 -12.40
C VAL A 390 0.21 -8.44 -11.33
N ALA A 391 -0.59 -8.94 -10.40
CA ALA A 391 -0.09 -9.80 -9.35
C ALA A 391 0.50 -11.13 -9.85
N PHE A 392 -0.11 -11.74 -10.86
CA PHE A 392 0.47 -12.92 -11.52
C PHE A 392 1.72 -12.58 -12.31
N GLN A 393 1.70 -11.45 -13.04
CA GLN A 393 2.85 -11.01 -13.82
C GLN A 393 4.09 -10.80 -12.94
N GLU A 394 3.95 -10.08 -11.81
CA GLU A 394 5.07 -9.81 -10.91
C GLU A 394 5.70 -11.09 -10.34
N VAL A 395 4.90 -12.12 -10.04
CA VAL A 395 5.47 -13.41 -9.58
C VAL A 395 6.21 -14.12 -10.71
N GLU A 396 5.64 -14.20 -11.92
CA GLU A 396 6.32 -14.83 -13.05
C GLU A 396 7.63 -14.10 -13.40
N ASP A 397 7.61 -12.76 -13.41
CA ASP A 397 8.78 -11.93 -13.70
C ASP A 397 9.91 -12.21 -12.69
N GLU A 398 9.61 -12.31 -11.39
CA GLU A 398 10.62 -12.55 -10.37
C GLU A 398 11.10 -14.01 -10.30
N LEU A 399 10.23 -14.98 -10.59
CA LEU A 399 10.65 -16.38 -10.74
C LEU A 399 11.58 -16.57 -11.94
N GLN A 400 11.25 -15.95 -13.07
CA GLN A 400 12.11 -15.93 -14.25
C GLN A 400 13.44 -15.27 -13.92
N ALA A 401 13.42 -14.10 -13.25
CA ALA A 401 14.61 -13.36 -12.87
C ALA A 401 15.53 -14.22 -12.00
N LEU A 402 15.01 -14.87 -10.95
CA LEU A 402 15.80 -15.74 -10.08
C LEU A 402 16.43 -16.91 -10.83
N ARG A 403 15.67 -17.58 -11.71
CA ARG A 403 16.18 -18.70 -12.51
C ARG A 403 17.28 -18.26 -13.47
N VAL A 404 17.04 -17.21 -14.26
CA VAL A 404 17.99 -16.73 -15.27
C VAL A 404 19.23 -16.13 -14.62
N LEU A 405 19.08 -15.30 -13.59
CA LEU A 405 20.22 -14.71 -12.87
C LEU A 405 21.07 -15.76 -12.15
N ARG A 406 20.49 -16.87 -11.70
CA ARG A 406 21.27 -18.00 -11.15
C ARG A 406 22.15 -18.64 -12.22
N GLN A 407 21.64 -18.83 -13.43
CA GLN A 407 22.42 -19.37 -14.55
C GLN A 407 23.52 -18.39 -14.97
N GLU A 408 23.20 -17.10 -15.08
CA GLU A 408 24.15 -16.03 -15.40
C GLU A 408 25.28 -15.95 -14.37
N ALA A 409 24.96 -16.02 -13.07
CA ALA A 409 25.96 -15.98 -12.00
C ALA A 409 26.95 -17.15 -12.07
N LEU A 410 26.51 -18.36 -12.44
CA LEU A 410 27.40 -19.53 -12.58
C LEU A 410 28.37 -19.38 -13.75
N VAL A 411 27.95 -18.73 -14.84
CA VAL A 411 28.83 -18.43 -15.97
C VAL A 411 29.79 -17.30 -15.60
N GLN A 412 29.29 -16.24 -14.97
CA GLN A 412 30.10 -15.08 -14.59
C GLN A 412 31.22 -15.46 -13.60
N ASP A 413 30.97 -16.39 -12.68
CA ASP A 413 32.00 -16.90 -11.75
C ASP A 413 33.21 -17.50 -12.49
N ARG A 414 32.96 -18.24 -13.58
CA ARG A 414 34.03 -18.78 -14.45
C ARG A 414 34.76 -17.68 -15.22
N VAL A 415 34.03 -16.65 -15.66
CA VAL A 415 34.59 -15.49 -16.37
C VAL A 415 35.54 -14.71 -15.46
N VAL A 416 35.14 -14.44 -14.22
CA VAL A 416 35.98 -13.79 -13.21
C VAL A 416 37.25 -14.61 -12.98
N HIS A 417 37.11 -15.91 -12.71
CA HIS A 417 38.25 -16.80 -12.51
C HIS A 417 39.23 -16.79 -13.70
N ALA A 418 38.73 -16.79 -14.93
CA ALA A 418 39.57 -16.74 -16.13
C ALA A 418 40.27 -15.37 -16.31
N SER A 419 39.56 -14.26 -16.07
CA SER A 419 40.15 -12.92 -16.19
C SER A 419 41.22 -12.66 -15.12
N ASP A 420 41.03 -13.17 -13.90
CA ASP A 420 42.01 -13.03 -12.81
C ASP A 420 43.32 -13.76 -13.13
N GLN A 421 43.20 -14.98 -13.68
CA GLN A 421 44.36 -15.75 -14.14
C GLN A 421 45.11 -15.04 -15.27
N ALA A 422 44.37 -14.50 -16.25
CA ALA A 422 44.97 -13.73 -17.34
C ALA A 422 45.71 -12.50 -16.83
N LEU A 423 45.10 -11.74 -15.91
CA LEU A 423 45.71 -10.58 -15.27
C LEU A 423 46.99 -10.96 -14.51
N ALA A 424 46.97 -12.04 -13.73
CA ALA A 424 48.14 -12.50 -12.99
C ALA A 424 49.31 -12.87 -13.92
N LEU A 425 49.03 -13.60 -15.02
CA LEU A 425 50.04 -14.00 -16.00
C LEU A 425 50.62 -12.80 -16.76
N LEU A 426 49.78 -11.88 -17.23
CA LEU A 426 50.20 -10.70 -17.99
C LEU A 426 50.99 -9.73 -17.11
N THR A 427 50.59 -9.55 -15.85
CA THR A 427 51.35 -8.74 -14.88
C THR A 427 52.75 -9.31 -14.67
N ARG A 428 52.89 -10.64 -14.55
CA ARG A 428 54.20 -11.29 -14.41
C ARG A 428 55.06 -11.16 -15.67
N ARG A 429 54.49 -11.38 -16.85
CA ARG A 429 55.20 -11.23 -18.14
C ARG A 429 55.64 -9.78 -18.39
N TYR A 430 54.82 -8.81 -18.00
CA TYR A 430 55.19 -7.40 -18.07
C TYR A 430 56.37 -7.10 -17.14
N GLY A 431 56.35 -7.62 -15.90
CA GLY A 431 57.47 -7.54 -14.98
C GLY A 431 58.79 -8.06 -15.57
N LEU A 432 58.73 -9.10 -16.41
CA LEU A 432 59.87 -9.66 -17.14
C LEU A 432 60.22 -8.93 -18.45
N GLY A 433 59.44 -7.93 -18.87
CA GLY A 433 59.66 -7.19 -20.13
C GLY A 433 59.28 -7.94 -21.40
N VAL A 434 58.41 -8.95 -21.30
CA VAL A 434 58.03 -9.82 -22.42
C VAL A 434 56.79 -9.30 -23.17
N VAL A 435 56.01 -8.40 -22.56
CA VAL A 435 54.78 -7.84 -23.13
C VAL A 435 54.70 -6.33 -22.87
N PRO A 436 54.01 -5.55 -23.73
CA PRO A 436 53.78 -4.11 -23.50
C PRO A 436 52.81 -3.87 -22.33
N TYR A 437 52.84 -2.66 -21.74
CA TYR A 437 51.95 -2.32 -20.62
C TYR A 437 50.47 -2.26 -21.03
N THR A 438 50.18 -2.01 -22.31
CA THR A 438 48.83 -2.02 -22.87
C THR A 438 48.09 -3.34 -22.62
N ASP A 439 48.80 -4.47 -22.67
CA ASP A 439 48.21 -5.79 -22.43
C ASP A 439 47.81 -5.96 -20.95
N VAL A 440 48.62 -5.41 -20.04
CA VAL A 440 48.30 -5.37 -18.61
C VAL A 440 47.08 -4.50 -18.36
N VAL A 441 47.02 -3.31 -18.97
CA VAL A 441 45.87 -2.40 -18.85
C VAL A 441 44.59 -3.07 -19.34
N LEU A 442 44.64 -3.77 -20.48
CA LEU A 442 43.49 -4.52 -21.01
C LEU A 442 43.05 -5.63 -20.05
N ALA A 443 43.99 -6.38 -19.48
CA ALA A 443 43.66 -7.42 -18.51
C ALA A 443 43.09 -6.86 -17.21
N GLN A 444 43.64 -5.74 -16.73
CA GLN A 444 43.18 -5.03 -15.54
C GLN A 444 41.75 -4.52 -15.69
N THR A 445 41.44 -3.85 -16.80
CA THR A 445 40.09 -3.35 -17.06
C THR A 445 39.09 -4.48 -17.25
N THR A 446 39.50 -5.57 -17.92
CA THR A 446 38.66 -6.77 -18.10
C THR A 446 38.34 -7.43 -16.76
N ALA A 447 39.35 -7.68 -15.91
CA ALA A 447 39.15 -8.28 -14.60
C ALA A 447 38.26 -7.42 -13.71
N LEU A 448 38.54 -6.12 -13.59
CA LEU A 448 37.73 -5.19 -12.80
C LEU A 448 36.27 -5.16 -13.27
N ASN A 449 36.04 -5.08 -14.58
CA ASN A 449 34.68 -5.07 -15.12
C ASN A 449 33.94 -6.38 -14.80
N ASN A 450 34.60 -7.53 -14.94
CA ASN A 450 34.00 -8.83 -14.65
C ASN A 450 33.69 -9.02 -13.17
N GLU A 451 34.57 -8.59 -12.27
CA GLU A 451 34.34 -8.62 -10.83
C GLU A 451 33.17 -7.71 -10.43
N ARG A 452 33.10 -6.49 -10.98
CA ARG A 452 31.96 -5.58 -10.74
C ARG A 452 30.64 -6.15 -11.25
N LEU A 453 30.64 -6.79 -12.43
CA LEU A 453 29.46 -7.48 -12.95
C LEU A 453 29.02 -8.62 -12.01
N ALA A 454 29.95 -9.39 -11.46
CA ALA A 454 29.62 -10.45 -10.49
C ALA A 454 28.97 -9.89 -9.21
N VAL A 455 29.49 -8.78 -8.69
CA VAL A 455 28.90 -8.07 -7.53
C VAL A 455 27.49 -7.54 -7.87
N GLY A 456 27.32 -6.93 -9.03
CA GLY A 456 26.02 -6.46 -9.52
C GLY A 456 25.01 -7.58 -9.71
N LEU A 457 25.42 -8.76 -10.18
CA LEU A 457 24.55 -9.94 -10.32
C LEU A 457 24.10 -10.47 -8.95
N ALA A 458 24.99 -10.51 -7.96
CA ALA A 458 24.62 -10.89 -6.60
C ALA A 458 23.52 -9.96 -6.03
N ARG A 459 23.65 -8.64 -6.26
CA ARG A 459 22.62 -7.65 -5.91
C ARG A 459 21.29 -7.93 -6.61
N ARG A 460 21.32 -8.12 -7.93
CA ARG A 460 20.09 -8.38 -8.72
C ARG A 460 19.35 -9.62 -8.24
N ARG A 461 20.08 -10.68 -7.85
CA ARG A 461 19.51 -11.90 -7.29
C ARG A 461 18.83 -11.69 -5.93
N LEU A 462 19.45 -10.90 -5.04
CA LEU A 462 18.83 -10.55 -3.76
C LEU A 462 17.61 -9.66 -3.94
N LEU A 463 17.68 -8.67 -4.85
CA LEU A 463 16.55 -7.82 -5.16
C LEU A 463 15.38 -8.64 -5.71
N ALA A 464 15.63 -9.56 -6.65
CA ALA A 464 14.58 -10.44 -7.19
C ALA A 464 13.96 -11.33 -6.11
N SER A 465 14.75 -11.80 -5.15
CA SER A 465 14.27 -12.54 -3.98
C SER A 465 13.35 -11.68 -3.09
N VAL A 466 13.74 -10.43 -2.80
CA VAL A 466 12.90 -9.48 -2.04
C VAL A 466 11.59 -9.17 -2.78
N LEU A 467 11.67 -8.92 -4.09
CA LEU A 467 10.51 -8.60 -4.92
C LEU A 467 9.59 -9.81 -5.08
N LEU A 468 10.12 -11.03 -5.14
CA LEU A 468 9.30 -12.25 -5.11
C LEU A 468 8.51 -12.35 -3.81
N VAL A 469 9.12 -12.11 -2.65
CA VAL A 469 8.40 -12.10 -1.36
C VAL A 469 7.28 -11.05 -1.36
N LYS A 470 7.56 -9.84 -1.87
CA LYS A 470 6.55 -8.79 -2.03
C LYS A 470 5.41 -9.24 -2.97
N ALA A 471 5.74 -9.82 -4.12
CA ALA A 471 4.76 -10.24 -5.12
C ALA A 471 3.86 -11.37 -4.62
N LEU A 472 4.38 -12.25 -3.75
CA LEU A 472 3.63 -13.30 -3.06
C LEU A 472 2.73 -12.79 -1.92
N GLY A 473 2.82 -11.50 -1.56
CA GLY A 473 2.04 -10.89 -0.48
C GLY A 473 2.70 -10.98 0.91
N GLY A 474 3.96 -11.41 0.98
CA GLY A 474 4.68 -11.61 2.25
C GLY A 474 3.97 -12.61 3.16
N GLY A 475 3.72 -12.21 4.41
CA GLY A 475 3.06 -13.02 5.44
C GLY A 475 1.57 -12.74 5.67
N TRP A 476 0.91 -11.99 4.78
CA TRP A 476 -0.49 -11.56 4.93
C TRP A 476 -1.50 -12.71 4.81
N ASP A 477 -2.55 -12.68 5.64
CA ASP A 477 -3.68 -13.61 5.58
C ASP A 477 -5.00 -12.84 5.76
N ARG A 478 -5.91 -12.96 4.78
CA ARG A 478 -7.25 -12.34 4.79
C ARG A 478 -8.11 -12.82 5.98
N GLN A 479 -7.80 -13.99 6.56
CA GLN A 479 -8.55 -14.58 7.68
C GLN A 479 -8.00 -14.22 9.06
N ALA A 480 -6.84 -13.55 9.14
CA ALA A 480 -6.31 -13.11 10.43
C ALA A 480 -7.21 -11.97 10.97
N PRO A 481 -7.72 -12.07 12.22
CA PRO A 481 -8.49 -10.98 12.80
C PRO A 481 -7.61 -9.74 12.86
N ALA A 482 -8.12 -8.61 12.38
CA ALA A 482 -7.47 -7.32 12.55
C ALA A 482 -7.14 -7.16 14.05
N ALA A 483 -5.86 -7.12 14.40
CA ALA A 483 -5.45 -6.89 15.78
C ALA A 483 -6.09 -5.57 16.25
N GLY A 484 -6.83 -5.66 17.36
CA GLY A 484 -7.80 -4.66 17.83
C GLY A 484 -7.26 -3.27 18.13
#